data_AF-A0A956AWM7-F1
#
_entry.id   AF-A0A956AWM7-F1
#
_cell.length_a   1.000
_cell.length_b   1.000
_cell.length_c   1.000
_cell.angle_alpha   90.00
_cell.angle_beta   90.00
_cell.angle_gamma   90.00
#
_symmetry.space_group_name_H-M   'P 1'
#
loop_
_entity.id
_entity.type
_entity.pdbx_description
1 polymer ?
#
loop_
_entity_poly.entity_id
_entity_poly.type
_entity_poly.pdbx_seq_one_letter_code
_entity_poly.pdbx_strand_id
1 'polypeptide(L)'
;MTEPRAEIPPSPANPPPRSVVIWLWAVYGFIAAMVLIGGITRLTGSGLSMVAWHPLMGALPPTSEAEWLEVFAAYQRSPQYQQVNHWMTLADFEKIFFWEYFHRLFGRLIGVVFFVPWLYFTGRRRLKGRWAGRAFVAFVLGGLQGLLGWFMVKSGLVDVPAVSHYRLAAHLSLAFFVGAYIVWLALDMRPG
;
A
#
# COMPACT_ATOMS: atom_id res chain seq x y z
N MET A 1 1.15 -44.44 45.75
CA MET A 1 1.56 -43.08 45.35
C MET A 1 1.89 -43.12 43.87
N THR A 2 1.01 -42.60 43.02
CA THR A 2 1.27 -42.46 41.57
C THR A 2 1.96 -41.12 41.36
N GLU A 3 3.21 -41.16 40.89
CA GLU A 3 3.96 -39.99 40.45
C GLU A 3 3.13 -39.15 39.46
N PRO A 4 3.12 -37.80 39.57
CA PRO A 4 2.49 -36.95 38.58
C PRO A 4 3.25 -37.10 37.26
N ARG A 5 2.55 -37.51 36.19
CA ARG A 5 3.10 -37.55 34.84
C ARG A 5 3.54 -36.12 34.48
N ALA A 6 4.84 -35.90 34.32
CA ALA A 6 5.37 -34.64 33.84
C ALA A 6 4.70 -34.29 32.51
N GLU A 7 3.93 -33.21 32.50
CA GLU A 7 3.25 -32.71 31.31
C GLU A 7 4.33 -32.18 30.37
N ILE A 8 4.61 -32.91 29.29
CA ILE A 8 5.59 -32.48 28.29
C ILE A 8 5.05 -31.17 27.69
N PRO A 9 5.75 -30.03 27.83
CA PRO A 9 5.29 -28.79 27.25
C PRO A 9 5.11 -28.98 25.74
N PRO A 10 4.05 -28.42 25.14
CA PRO A 10 3.80 -28.58 23.71
C PRO A 10 5.07 -28.18 22.94
N SER A 11 5.53 -29.09 22.08
CA SER A 11 6.68 -28.86 21.20
C SER A 11 6.54 -27.48 20.55
N PRO A 12 7.59 -26.62 20.56
CA PRO A 12 7.51 -25.32 19.94
C PRO A 12 7.08 -25.54 18.49
N ALA A 13 5.95 -24.92 18.13
CA ALA A 13 5.39 -25.06 16.78
C ALA A 13 6.52 -24.84 15.77
N ASN A 14 6.76 -25.84 14.91
CA ASN A 14 7.87 -25.79 13.95
C ASN A 14 7.92 -24.40 13.29
N PRO A 15 9.08 -23.72 13.33
CA PRO A 15 9.20 -22.38 12.77
C PRO A 15 8.77 -22.40 11.29
N PRO A 16 8.13 -21.34 10.80
CA PRO A 16 7.73 -21.26 9.39
C PRO A 16 8.93 -21.50 8.46
N PRO A 17 8.72 -22.09 7.27
CA PRO A 17 9.83 -22.36 6.36
C PRO A 17 10.49 -21.06 5.91
N ARG A 18 11.79 -21.11 5.62
CA ARG A 18 12.61 -19.95 5.18
C ARG A 18 11.97 -19.14 4.05
N SER A 19 11.20 -19.78 3.16
CA SER A 19 10.47 -19.11 2.08
C SER A 19 9.39 -18.13 2.56
N VAL A 20 8.75 -18.37 3.71
CA VAL A 20 7.81 -17.42 4.34
C VAL A 20 8.56 -16.19 4.81
N VAL A 21 9.72 -16.37 5.45
CA VAL A 21 10.54 -15.24 5.93
C VAL A 21 11.05 -14.40 4.76
N ILE A 22 11.54 -15.04 3.68
CA ILE A 22 11.98 -14.34 2.46
C ILE A 22 10.82 -13.55 1.84
N TRP A 23 9.61 -14.12 1.79
CA TRP A 23 8.42 -13.43 1.31
C TRP A 23 8.10 -12.19 2.15
N LEU A 24 8.15 -12.27 3.48
CA LEU A 24 7.92 -11.11 4.34
C LEU A 24 8.99 -10.01 4.13
N TRP A 25 10.26 -10.38 3.93
CA TRP A 25 11.30 -9.41 3.57
C TRP A 25 11.09 -8.78 2.21
N ALA A 26 10.60 -9.55 1.22
CA ALA A 26 10.22 -9.00 -0.07
C ALA A 26 9.08 -7.98 0.10
N VAL A 27 8.00 -8.33 0.82
CA VAL A 27 6.90 -7.42 1.15
C VAL A 27 7.41 -6.13 1.81
N TYR A 28 8.32 -6.23 2.78
CA TYR A 28 8.93 -5.05 3.39
C TYR A 28 9.70 -4.18 2.38
N GLY A 29 10.49 -4.79 1.50
CA GLY A 29 11.18 -4.07 0.43
C GLY A 29 10.23 -3.31 -0.49
N PHE A 30 9.09 -3.91 -0.83
CA PHE A 30 8.02 -3.22 -1.56
C PHE A 30 7.42 -2.06 -0.75
N ILE A 31 7.13 -2.24 0.55
CA ILE A 31 6.62 -1.15 1.39
C ILE A 31 7.62 0.01 1.46
N ALA A 32 8.91 -0.27 1.61
CA ALA A 32 9.95 0.75 1.61
C ALA A 32 10.00 1.52 0.29
N ALA A 33 9.93 0.82 -0.85
CA ALA A 33 9.83 1.44 -2.17
C ALA A 33 8.57 2.30 -2.31
N MET A 34 7.41 1.83 -1.81
CA MET A 34 6.15 2.57 -1.81
C MET A 34 6.25 3.89 -1.05
N VAL A 35 6.94 3.91 0.09
CA VAL A 35 7.17 5.16 0.86
C VAL A 35 7.97 6.17 0.02
N LEU A 36 8.99 5.73 -0.71
CA LEU A 36 9.75 6.60 -1.61
C LEU A 36 8.90 7.12 -2.77
N ILE A 37 8.14 6.23 -3.43
CA ILE A 37 7.26 6.57 -4.55
C ILE A 37 6.18 7.57 -4.10
N GLY A 38 5.58 7.34 -2.93
CA GLY A 38 4.61 8.26 -2.32
C GLY A 38 5.24 9.61 -1.97
N GLY A 39 6.49 9.61 -1.48
CA GLY A 39 7.29 10.82 -1.26
C GLY A 39 7.49 11.64 -2.53
N ILE A 40 7.91 10.99 -3.63
CA ILE A 40 8.04 11.63 -4.94
C ILE A 40 6.70 12.22 -5.38
N THR A 41 5.63 11.42 -5.36
CA THR A 41 4.27 11.84 -5.72
C THR A 41 3.80 13.08 -4.95
N ARG A 42 4.20 13.20 -3.68
CA ARG A 42 3.88 14.39 -2.88
C ARG A 42 4.74 15.59 -3.26
N LEU A 43 6.05 15.40 -3.41
CA LEU A 43 7.01 16.47 -3.71
C LEU A 43 6.84 17.05 -5.12
N THR A 44 6.37 16.26 -6.08
CA THR A 44 6.04 16.69 -7.44
C THR A 44 4.67 17.35 -7.56
N GLY A 45 3.89 17.41 -6.46
CA GLY A 45 2.51 17.92 -6.49
C GLY A 45 1.50 16.99 -7.18
N SER A 46 1.89 15.74 -7.46
CA SER A 46 1.10 14.79 -8.23
C SER A 46 -0.11 14.22 -7.51
N GLY A 47 -0.15 14.23 -6.18
CA GLY A 47 -1.13 13.47 -5.40
C GLY A 47 -2.63 13.83 -5.55
N LEU A 48 -2.99 14.79 -6.40
CA LEU A 48 -4.38 15.20 -6.69
C LEU A 48 -4.68 15.27 -8.21
N SER A 49 -3.78 14.77 -9.06
CA SER A 49 -3.91 14.79 -10.52
C SER A 49 -5.02 13.87 -11.05
N MET A 50 -5.35 12.78 -10.35
CA MET A 50 -6.41 11.84 -10.72
C MET A 50 -7.74 12.13 -10.01
N VAL A 51 -8.55 12.99 -10.62
CA VAL A 51 -9.84 13.41 -10.09
C VAL A 51 -10.92 12.32 -10.22
N ALA A 52 -10.92 11.57 -11.33
CA ALA A 52 -11.89 10.50 -11.58
C ALA A 52 -11.38 9.15 -11.06
N TRP A 53 -12.05 8.60 -10.05
CA TRP A 53 -11.70 7.30 -9.48
C TRP A 53 -12.38 6.15 -10.23
N HIS A 54 -11.58 5.37 -10.97
CA HIS A 54 -12.03 4.13 -11.61
C HIS A 54 -11.39 2.91 -10.90
N PRO A 55 -12.07 2.29 -9.92
CA PRO A 55 -11.49 1.22 -9.09
C PRO A 55 -11.04 -0.01 -9.87
N LEU A 56 -11.82 -0.39 -10.89
CA LEU A 56 -11.62 -1.60 -11.68
C LEU A 56 -10.89 -1.30 -13.01
N MET A 57 -11.14 -0.15 -13.63
CA MET A 57 -10.52 0.22 -14.93
C MET A 57 -9.24 1.05 -14.80
N GLY A 58 -8.93 1.63 -13.64
CA GLY A 58 -7.72 2.46 -13.46
C GLY A 58 -6.41 1.67 -13.34
N ALA A 59 -6.35 0.44 -13.86
CA ALA A 59 -5.12 -0.36 -13.93
C ALA A 59 -4.29 -0.05 -15.19
N LEU A 60 -4.92 0.56 -16.20
CA LEU A 60 -4.25 1.08 -17.39
C LEU A 60 -4.35 2.61 -17.36
N PRO A 61 -3.28 3.34 -17.72
CA PRO A 61 -3.35 4.78 -17.93
C PRO A 61 -4.08 5.07 -19.26
N PRO A 62 -4.47 6.32 -19.53
CA PRO A 62 -4.96 6.72 -20.85
C PRO A 62 -3.98 6.30 -21.94
N THR A 63 -4.51 5.71 -23.01
CA THR A 63 -3.75 5.12 -24.12
C THR A 63 -3.97 5.83 -25.45
N SER A 64 -4.98 6.70 -25.53
CA SER A 64 -5.25 7.54 -26.69
C SER A 64 -5.24 9.02 -26.33
N GLU A 65 -5.01 9.87 -27.33
CA GLU A 65 -5.06 11.33 -27.18
C GLU A 65 -6.43 11.80 -26.66
N ALA A 66 -7.51 11.19 -27.14
CA ALA A 66 -8.87 11.52 -26.70
C ALA A 66 -9.08 11.23 -25.19
N GLU A 67 -8.59 10.09 -24.71
CA GLU A 67 -8.65 9.74 -23.27
C GLU A 67 -7.80 10.71 -22.43
N TRP A 68 -6.61 11.09 -22.91
CA TRP A 68 -5.75 12.08 -22.25
C TRP A 68 -6.42 13.44 -22.13
N LEU A 69 -7.07 13.92 -23.20
CA LEU A 69 -7.82 15.18 -23.18
C LEU A 69 -9.01 15.11 -22.22
N GLU A 70 -9.70 13.97 -22.11
CA GLU A 70 -10.82 13.79 -21.18
C GLU A 70 -10.36 13.88 -19.71
N VAL A 71 -9.30 13.15 -19.33
CA VAL A 71 -8.79 13.19 -17.96
C VAL A 71 -8.18 14.55 -17.62
N PHE A 72 -7.56 15.21 -18.60
CA PHE A 72 -7.03 16.57 -18.41
C PHE A 72 -8.18 17.58 -18.23
N ALA A 73 -9.25 17.51 -19.03
CA ALA A 73 -10.43 18.35 -18.85
C ALA A 73 -11.12 18.12 -17.49
N ALA A 74 -11.07 16.90 -16.94
CA ALA A 74 -11.48 16.63 -15.56
C ALA A 74 -10.56 17.31 -14.54
N TYR A 75 -9.25 17.23 -14.73
CA TYR A 75 -8.26 17.89 -13.89
C TYR A 75 -8.36 19.42 -13.94
N GLN A 76 -8.64 20.01 -15.10
CA GLN A 76 -8.82 21.46 -15.26
C GLN A 76 -9.97 22.04 -14.44
N ARG A 77 -10.97 21.21 -14.12
CA ARG A 77 -12.08 21.56 -13.24
C ARG A 77 -11.75 21.44 -11.75
N SER A 78 -10.60 20.86 -11.40
CA SER A 78 -10.18 20.70 -10.00
C SER A 78 -9.69 22.02 -9.38
N PRO A 79 -9.82 22.18 -8.05
CA PRO A 79 -9.23 23.31 -7.34
C PRO A 79 -7.71 23.41 -7.53
N GLN A 80 -7.00 22.27 -7.68
CA GLN A 80 -5.55 22.26 -7.86
C GLN A 80 -5.15 22.92 -9.18
N TYR A 81 -5.85 22.62 -10.27
CA TYR A 81 -5.60 23.29 -11.54
C TYR A 81 -5.95 24.77 -11.45
N GLN A 82 -7.16 25.11 -11.00
CA GLN A 82 -7.64 26.49 -10.99
C GLN A 82 -6.77 27.42 -10.13
N GLN A 83 -6.28 26.94 -8.98
CA GLN A 83 -5.57 27.79 -8.02
C GLN A 83 -4.04 27.73 -8.16
N VAL A 84 -3.48 26.60 -8.59
CA VAL A 84 -2.02 26.36 -8.55
C VAL A 84 -1.45 26.06 -9.94
N ASN A 85 -2.12 25.21 -10.71
CA ASN A 85 -1.57 24.60 -11.92
C ASN A 85 -2.22 25.10 -13.22
N HIS A 86 -2.86 26.28 -13.22
CA HIS A 86 -3.59 26.84 -14.38
C HIS A 86 -2.70 27.12 -15.59
N TRP A 87 -1.39 27.17 -15.38
CA TRP A 87 -0.37 27.31 -16.41
C TRP A 87 -0.03 26.00 -17.13
N MET A 88 -0.41 24.84 -16.57
CA MET A 88 0.00 23.52 -17.08
C MET A 88 -0.63 23.22 -18.43
N THR A 89 0.21 22.73 -19.34
CA THR A 89 -0.21 22.08 -20.60
C THR A 89 -0.58 20.62 -20.37
N LEU A 90 -1.14 19.96 -21.40
CA LEU A 90 -1.38 18.51 -21.36
C LEU A 90 -0.08 17.72 -21.06
N ALA A 91 1.04 18.12 -21.67
CA ALA A 91 2.33 17.46 -21.47
C ALA A 91 2.86 17.62 -20.03
N ASP A 92 2.53 18.71 -19.34
CA ASP A 92 2.87 18.88 -17.93
C ASP A 92 1.96 18.06 -17.02
N PHE A 93 0.68 17.97 -17.38
CA PHE A 93 -0.29 17.12 -16.69
C PHE A 93 0.08 15.63 -16.76
N GLU A 94 0.51 15.13 -17.91
CA GLU A 94 0.94 13.73 -18.09
C GLU A 94 2.05 13.33 -17.09
N LYS A 95 2.98 14.24 -16.81
CA LYS A 95 4.08 14.01 -15.86
C LYS A 95 3.56 13.84 -14.43
N ILE A 96 2.64 14.71 -13.99
CA ILE A 96 2.09 14.60 -12.64
C ILE A 96 1.15 13.41 -12.51
N PHE A 97 0.37 13.13 -13.55
CA PHE A 97 -0.50 11.97 -13.65
C PHE A 97 0.28 10.67 -13.55
N PHE A 98 1.44 10.56 -14.23
CA PHE A 98 2.30 9.39 -14.18
C PHE A 98 2.70 9.00 -12.75
N TRP A 99 3.15 9.96 -11.94
CA TRP A 99 3.58 9.66 -10.58
C TRP A 99 2.44 9.19 -9.69
N GLU A 100 1.27 9.83 -9.79
CA GLU A 100 0.11 9.37 -9.04
C GLU A 100 -0.38 8.00 -9.52
N TYR A 101 -0.36 7.76 -10.83
CA TYR A 101 -0.71 6.49 -11.45
C TYR A 101 0.19 5.38 -10.91
N PHE A 102 1.50 5.60 -11.02
CA PHE A 102 2.51 4.65 -10.62
C PHE A 102 2.41 4.34 -9.12
N HIS A 103 2.22 5.36 -8.28
CA HIS A 103 1.98 5.19 -6.85
C HIS A 103 0.75 4.31 -6.56
N ARG A 104 -0.39 4.57 -7.23
CA ARG A 104 -1.63 3.78 -7.08
C ARG A 104 -1.49 2.35 -7.60
N LEU A 105 -0.81 2.17 -8.73
CA LEU A 105 -0.55 0.85 -9.32
C LEU A 105 0.36 0.03 -8.40
N PHE A 106 1.44 0.64 -7.92
CA PHE A 106 2.40 -0.01 -7.04
C PHE A 106 1.74 -0.42 -5.71
N GLY A 107 0.87 0.41 -5.14
CA GLY A 107 0.06 0.03 -3.98
C GLY A 107 -0.83 -1.20 -4.20
N ARG A 108 -1.44 -1.35 -5.38
CA ARG A 108 -2.21 -2.56 -5.75
C ARG A 108 -1.31 -3.78 -5.91
N LEU A 109 -0.14 -3.60 -6.54
CA LEU A 109 0.85 -4.66 -6.70
C LEU A 109 1.29 -5.21 -5.33
N ILE A 110 1.48 -4.37 -4.32
CA ILE A 110 1.77 -4.80 -2.94
C ILE A 110 0.67 -5.72 -2.41
N GLY A 111 -0.59 -5.36 -2.62
CA GLY A 111 -1.73 -6.19 -2.24
C GLY A 111 -1.66 -7.60 -2.86
N VAL A 112 -1.31 -7.69 -4.14
CA VAL A 112 -1.15 -8.97 -4.85
C VAL A 112 0.07 -9.76 -4.35
N VAL A 113 1.23 -9.11 -4.26
CA VAL A 113 2.49 -9.68 -3.74
C VAL A 113 2.35 -10.16 -2.30
N PHE A 114 1.44 -9.56 -1.53
CA PHE A 114 1.10 -10.04 -0.20
C PHE A 114 0.11 -11.21 -0.25
N PHE A 115 -1.07 -10.99 -0.83
CA PHE A 115 -2.21 -11.87 -0.66
C PHE A 115 -2.04 -13.21 -1.37
N VAL A 116 -1.43 -13.24 -2.56
CA VAL A 116 -1.23 -14.47 -3.33
C VAL A 116 -0.28 -15.44 -2.59
N PRO A 117 0.92 -15.03 -2.15
CA PRO A 117 1.77 -15.92 -1.34
C PRO A 117 1.13 -16.27 0.01
N TRP A 118 0.39 -15.37 0.66
CA TRP A 118 -0.32 -15.70 1.89
C TRP A 118 -1.33 -16.83 1.69
N LEU A 119 -2.16 -16.77 0.63
CA LEU A 119 -3.07 -17.86 0.25
C LEU A 119 -2.31 -19.15 -0.06
N TYR A 120 -1.21 -19.06 -0.82
CA TYR A 120 -0.39 -20.22 -1.16
C TYR A 120 0.20 -20.89 0.10
N PHE A 121 0.81 -20.14 1.00
CA PHE A 121 1.45 -20.71 2.19
C PHE A 121 0.44 -21.27 3.19
N THR A 122 -0.72 -20.61 3.34
CA THR A 122 -1.80 -21.10 4.20
C THR A 122 -2.45 -22.36 3.62
N GLY A 123 -2.80 -22.36 2.33
CA GLY A 123 -3.35 -23.52 1.63
C GLY A 123 -2.40 -24.72 1.60
N ARG A 124 -1.09 -24.47 1.43
CA ARG A 124 -0.04 -25.51 1.52
C ARG A 124 0.37 -25.85 2.95
N ARG A 125 -0.36 -25.35 3.97
CA ARG A 125 -0.11 -25.69 5.38
C ARG A 125 1.30 -25.33 5.85
N ARG A 126 1.98 -24.40 5.16
CA ARG A 126 3.32 -23.86 5.47
C ARG A 126 3.26 -22.66 6.42
N LEU A 127 2.12 -21.99 6.48
CA LEU A 127 1.82 -20.91 7.44
C LEU A 127 0.50 -21.26 8.14
N LYS A 128 0.50 -21.48 9.45
CA LYS A 128 -0.66 -21.99 10.21
C LYS A 128 -0.90 -21.26 11.51
N GLY A 129 -2.12 -21.41 12.04
CA GLY A 129 -2.50 -20.96 13.38
C GLY A 129 -2.22 -19.48 13.59
N ARG A 130 -1.56 -19.16 14.70
CA ARG A 130 -1.23 -17.77 15.08
C ARG A 130 -0.45 -17.02 13.99
N TRP A 131 0.41 -17.70 13.24
CA TRP A 131 1.26 -17.05 12.23
C TRP A 131 0.49 -16.65 10.97
N ALA A 132 -0.46 -17.49 10.54
CA ALA A 132 -1.36 -17.17 9.45
C ALA A 132 -2.27 -15.98 9.81
N GLY A 133 -2.81 -15.99 11.03
CA GLY A 133 -3.63 -14.88 11.55
C GLY A 133 -2.86 -13.58 11.68
N ARG A 134 -1.65 -13.59 12.26
CA ARG A 134 -0.79 -12.40 12.36
C ARG A 134 -0.41 -11.83 10.98
N ALA A 135 -0.07 -12.68 10.01
CA ALA A 135 0.18 -12.21 8.65
C ALA A 135 -1.09 -11.61 8.01
N PHE A 136 -2.27 -12.18 8.28
CA PHE A 136 -3.53 -11.62 7.79
C PHE A 136 -3.84 -10.25 8.43
N VAL A 137 -3.51 -10.04 9.71
CA VAL A 137 -3.59 -8.72 10.34
C VAL A 137 -2.73 -7.70 9.58
N ALA A 138 -1.53 -8.08 9.15
CA ALA A 138 -0.69 -7.19 8.34
C ALA A 138 -1.36 -6.81 7.00
N PHE A 139 -2.05 -7.76 6.36
CA PHE A 139 -2.83 -7.48 5.15
C PHE A 139 -3.96 -6.49 5.40
N VAL A 140 -4.72 -6.68 6.49
CA VAL A 140 -5.81 -5.75 6.87
C VAL A 140 -5.26 -4.36 7.15
N LEU A 141 -4.14 -4.24 7.87
CA LEU A 141 -3.49 -2.95 8.10
C LEU A 141 -3.02 -2.28 6.79
N GLY A 142 -2.52 -3.06 5.83
CA GLY A 142 -2.21 -2.57 4.48
C GLY A 142 -3.46 -2.09 3.71
N GLY A 143 -4.60 -2.77 3.87
CA GLY A 143 -5.89 -2.32 3.34
C GLY A 143 -6.34 -1.00 3.97
N LEU A 144 -6.22 -0.86 5.30
CA LEU A 144 -6.49 0.40 6.01
C LEU A 144 -5.56 1.52 5.56
N GLN A 145 -4.30 1.20 5.28
CA GLN A 145 -3.35 2.15 4.71
C GLN A 145 -3.82 2.67 3.34
N GLY A 146 -4.29 1.79 2.45
CA GLY A 146 -4.89 2.18 1.17
C GLY A 146 -6.15 3.04 1.34
N LEU A 147 -7.03 2.67 2.28
CA LEU A 147 -8.25 3.43 2.58
C LEU A 147 -7.93 4.85 3.09
N LEU A 148 -6.94 4.97 3.97
CA LEU A 148 -6.47 6.27 4.48
C LEU A 148 -5.87 7.13 3.36
N GLY A 149 -5.10 6.52 2.44
CA GLY A 149 -4.57 7.20 1.26
C GLY A 149 -5.67 7.70 0.32
N TRP A 150 -6.72 6.91 0.10
CA TRP A 150 -7.89 7.36 -0.66
C TRP A 150 -8.61 8.53 0.02
N PHE A 151 -8.81 8.46 1.33
CA PHE A 151 -9.45 9.53 2.10
C PHE A 151 -8.65 10.84 2.02
N MET A 152 -7.31 10.77 2.10
CA MET A 152 -6.42 11.91 1.89
C MET A 152 -6.69 12.62 0.56
N VAL A 153 -6.73 11.87 -0.55
CA VAL A 153 -6.95 12.45 -1.89
C VAL A 153 -8.34 13.04 -2.00
N LYS A 154 -9.38 12.29 -1.64
CA LYS A 154 -10.78 12.76 -1.70
C LYS A 154 -10.95 14.08 -0.97
N SER A 155 -10.32 14.20 0.21
CA SER A 155 -10.43 15.39 1.05
C SER A 155 -9.70 16.63 0.50
N GLY A 156 -8.76 16.46 -0.42
CA GLY A 156 -8.03 17.56 -1.07
C GLY A 156 -8.67 18.06 -2.37
N LEU A 157 -9.79 17.46 -2.80
CA LEU A 157 -10.48 17.82 -4.06
C LEU A 157 -11.70 18.73 -3.85
N VAL A 158 -12.00 19.17 -2.61
CA VAL A 158 -13.23 19.93 -2.29
C VAL A 158 -12.96 21.43 -2.26
N ASP A 159 -12.37 21.97 -1.19
CA ASP A 159 -12.25 23.42 -1.00
C ASP A 159 -10.81 23.95 -1.10
N VAL A 160 -9.86 23.26 -0.45
CA VAL A 160 -8.44 23.62 -0.44
C VAL A 160 -7.66 22.49 -1.11
N PRO A 161 -6.89 22.74 -2.19
CA PRO A 161 -6.12 21.72 -2.91
C PRO A 161 -4.85 21.29 -2.14
N ALA A 162 -4.98 21.12 -0.82
CA ALA A 162 -3.93 20.68 0.06
C ALA A 162 -4.42 19.51 0.89
N VAL A 163 -3.66 18.41 0.84
CA VAL A 163 -3.83 17.35 1.82
C VAL A 163 -3.36 17.87 3.17
N SER A 164 -4.27 17.86 4.16
CA SER A 164 -3.95 18.23 5.53
C SER A 164 -2.71 17.49 6.03
N HIS A 165 -1.76 18.24 6.61
CA HIS A 165 -0.53 17.68 7.17
C HIS A 165 -0.79 16.59 8.22
N TYR A 166 -1.91 16.67 8.94
CA TYR A 166 -2.33 15.63 9.87
C TYR A 166 -2.69 14.32 9.16
N ARG A 167 -3.40 14.36 8.03
CA ARG A 167 -3.76 13.15 7.26
C ARG A 167 -2.52 12.53 6.61
N LEU A 168 -1.63 13.38 6.08
CA LEU A 168 -0.35 12.94 5.53
C LEU A 168 0.52 12.27 6.61
N ALA A 169 0.64 12.88 7.78
CA ALA A 169 1.36 12.31 8.91
C ALA A 169 0.74 10.97 9.33
N ALA A 170 -0.59 10.90 9.49
CA ALA A 170 -1.27 9.66 9.86
C ALA A 170 -1.02 8.53 8.84
N HIS A 171 -1.07 8.83 7.55
CA HIS A 171 -0.82 7.84 6.49
C HIS A 171 0.63 7.38 6.47
N LEU A 172 1.60 8.30 6.62
CA LEU A 172 3.01 7.93 6.68
C LEU A 172 3.32 7.13 7.95
N SER A 173 2.78 7.52 9.11
CA SER A 173 2.92 6.79 10.37
C SER A 173 2.36 5.37 10.27
N LEU A 174 1.18 5.20 9.66
CA LEU A 174 0.61 3.87 9.44
C LEU A 174 1.47 3.04 8.46
N ALA A 175 2.06 3.66 7.42
CA ALA A 175 3.01 2.98 6.53
C ALA A 175 4.20 2.40 7.30
N PHE A 176 4.83 3.22 8.15
CA PHE A 176 5.96 2.80 8.96
C PHE A 176 5.57 1.75 10.00
N PHE A 177 4.39 1.88 10.61
CA PHE A 177 3.87 0.88 11.53
C PHE A 177 3.68 -0.48 10.85
N VAL A 178 3.08 -0.52 9.65
CA VAL A 178 2.93 -1.76 8.87
C VAL A 178 4.28 -2.35 8.50
N GLY A 179 5.22 -1.52 8.02
CA GLY A 179 6.58 -1.95 7.72
C GLY A 179 7.28 -2.57 8.93
N ALA A 180 7.22 -1.90 10.09
CA ALA A 180 7.79 -2.39 11.35
C ALA A 180 7.12 -3.70 11.80
N TYR A 181 5.80 -3.82 11.66
CA TYR A 181 5.06 -5.04 11.98
C TYR A 181 5.48 -6.22 11.09
N ILE A 182 5.66 -6.00 9.78
CA ILE A 182 6.16 -7.03 8.85
C ILE A 182 7.59 -7.46 9.22
N VAL A 183 8.48 -6.51 9.51
CA VAL A 183 9.85 -6.80 9.93
C VAL A 183 9.83 -7.60 11.25
N TRP A 184 9.02 -7.18 12.21
CA TRP A 184 8.86 -7.90 13.47
C TRP A 184 8.39 -9.34 13.24
N LEU A 185 7.37 -9.56 12.40
CA LEU A 185 6.93 -10.91 12.04
C LEU A 185 8.04 -11.72 11.36
N ALA A 186 8.79 -11.11 10.44
CA ALA A 186 9.88 -11.78 9.75
C ALA A 186 11.03 -12.18 10.67
N LEU A 187 11.29 -11.41 11.74
CA LEU A 187 12.29 -11.70 12.77
C LEU A 187 11.79 -12.76 13.76
N ASP A 188 10.55 -12.64 14.24
CA ASP A 188 9.90 -13.56 15.20
C ASP A 188 9.73 -14.98 14.61
N MET A 189 9.65 -15.10 13.28
CA MET A 189 9.58 -16.38 12.57
C MET A 189 10.95 -17.02 12.26
N ARG A 190 12.08 -16.37 12.56
CA ARG A 190 13.40 -16.96 12.30
C ARG A 190 13.66 -18.10 13.31
N PRO A 191 14.14 -19.27 12.85
CA PRO A 191 14.76 -20.23 13.76
C PRO A 191 15.98 -19.56 14.41
N GLY A 192 16.01 -19.54 15.75
CA GLY A 192 17.20 -19.15 16.52
C GLY A 192 18.33 -20.16 16.38
#